data_AF-A0A9D6CNU8-F1
#
_entry.id   AF-A0A9D6CNU8-F1
#
_cell.length_a   1.000
_cell.length_b   1.000
_cell.length_c   1.000
_cell.angle_alpha   90.00
_cell.angle_beta   90.00
_cell.angle_gamma   90.00
#
_symmetry.space_group_name_H-M   'P 1'
#
loop_
_entity.id
_entity.type
_entity.pdbx_description
1 polymer ?
#
loop_
_entity_poly.entity_id
_entity_poly.type
_entity_poly.pdbx_seq_one_letter_code
_entity_poly.pdbx_strand_id
1 'polypeptide(L)'
;MSLVGAAAVLLLLDSGCGKVYQPEEMVRAIELPAGTELMVTPAEPIDLEEMETGAQFAGTLELPLIRDNVVIAPKGAPVGGEFVVDAQAEDEGVLPLGIRLTSLMIHGGQEASLTTAPVFPEARAEAVSKPEVREDAVLMFVLTEPTQVSWSMDAAPGVHPS
;
A
#
# COMPACT_ATOMS: atom_id res chain seq x y z
N MET A 1 -17.45 46.21 -32.02
CA MET A 1 -17.46 44.93 -31.27
C MET A 1 -16.24 44.95 -30.37
N SER A 2 -16.52 44.82 -29.07
CA SER A 2 -15.65 44.82 -27.87
C SER A 2 -14.26 45.48 -27.91
N LEU A 3 -14.17 46.60 -27.18
CA LEU A 3 -12.96 47.05 -26.49
C LEU A 3 -12.40 45.94 -25.59
N VAL A 4 -11.13 45.63 -25.78
CA VAL A 4 -10.28 44.97 -24.78
C VAL A 4 -9.96 46.03 -23.71
N GLY A 5 -10.54 45.86 -22.52
CA GLY A 5 -10.32 46.73 -21.38
C GLY A 5 -8.95 46.46 -20.73
N ALA A 6 -8.12 47.49 -20.72
CA ALA A 6 -6.85 47.52 -20.01
C ALA A 6 -7.06 47.51 -18.48
N ALA A 7 -6.32 46.67 -17.79
CA ALA A 7 -5.93 46.91 -16.39
C ALA A 7 -4.41 46.93 -16.35
N ALA A 8 -3.87 48.15 -16.34
CA ALA A 8 -2.48 48.41 -16.04
C ALA A 8 -2.19 48.00 -14.60
N VAL A 9 -1.25 47.07 -14.41
CA VAL A 9 -0.57 46.89 -13.12
C VAL A 9 0.84 47.41 -13.29
N LEU A 10 1.11 48.53 -12.61
CA LEU A 10 2.39 49.20 -12.57
C LEU A 10 3.52 48.22 -12.21
N LEU A 11 4.52 48.14 -13.08
CA LEU A 11 5.85 47.66 -12.72
C LEU A 11 6.51 48.71 -11.81
N LEU A 12 6.31 48.59 -10.50
CA LEU A 12 7.21 49.16 -9.51
C LEU A 12 8.31 48.12 -9.25
N LEU A 13 9.46 48.37 -9.85
CA LEU A 13 10.75 47.82 -9.44
C LEU A 13 11.08 48.36 -8.05
N ASP A 14 10.67 47.63 -7.02
CA ASP A 14 11.34 47.62 -5.73
C ASP A 14 11.80 46.18 -5.47
N SER A 15 13.05 46.05 -5.04
CA SER A 15 13.85 44.83 -4.88
C SER A 15 13.03 43.61 -4.43
N GLY A 16 12.66 42.76 -5.39
CA GLY A 16 11.92 41.53 -5.17
C GLY A 16 12.73 40.51 -4.37
N CYS A 17 12.51 40.46 -3.06
CA CYS A 17 12.74 39.28 -2.24
C CYS A 17 11.43 38.87 -1.56
N GLY A 18 10.37 38.77 -2.35
CA GLY A 18 9.23 37.93 -1.97
C GLY A 18 9.69 36.49 -2.11
N LYS A 19 10.03 35.83 -1.01
CA LYS A 19 9.95 34.36 -0.97
C LYS A 19 8.53 34.04 -1.41
N VAL A 20 8.38 33.46 -2.60
CA VAL A 20 7.15 32.78 -2.98
C VAL A 20 6.94 31.77 -1.86
N TYR A 21 5.97 32.02 -0.97
CA TYR A 21 5.41 30.98 -0.14
C TYR A 21 4.72 30.02 -1.12
N GLN A 22 5.50 29.12 -1.72
CA GLN A 22 4.94 27.84 -2.12
C GLN A 22 4.49 27.24 -0.78
N PRO A 23 3.20 26.89 -0.62
CA PRO A 23 2.82 26.07 0.51
C PRO A 23 3.76 24.88 0.44
N GLU A 24 4.65 24.78 1.42
CA GLU A 24 5.55 23.65 1.53
C GLU A 24 4.65 22.43 1.61
N GLU A 25 4.54 21.67 0.51
CA GLU A 25 3.96 20.35 0.56
C GLU A 25 4.75 19.62 1.63
N MET A 26 4.16 19.54 2.83
CA MET A 26 4.83 18.97 3.98
C MET A 26 4.82 17.46 3.74
N VAL A 27 5.82 16.98 3.00
CA VAL A 27 6.01 15.57 2.72
C VAL A 27 6.41 14.93 4.05
N ARG A 28 5.51 14.16 4.63
CA ARG A 28 5.85 13.33 5.79
C ARG A 28 6.42 12.03 5.28
N ALA A 29 7.68 11.77 5.63
CA ALA A 29 8.31 10.46 5.48
C ALA A 29 8.29 9.76 6.84
N ILE A 30 7.71 8.56 6.89
CA ILE A 30 7.73 7.66 8.04
C ILE A 30 8.37 6.35 7.63
N GLU A 31 9.17 5.75 8.51
CA GLU A 31 9.77 4.45 8.29
C GLU A 31 8.95 3.37 9.00
N LEU A 32 8.56 2.34 8.25
CA LEU A 32 8.01 1.11 8.77
C LEU A 32 9.18 0.13 9.00
N PRO A 33 9.46 -0.28 10.25
CA PRO A 33 10.55 -1.21 10.50
C PRO A 33 10.23 -2.62 9.97
N ALA A 34 11.28 -3.38 9.65
CA ALA A 34 11.14 -4.82 9.48
C ALA A 34 10.54 -5.46 10.75
N GLY A 35 9.76 -6.52 10.58
CA GLY A 35 8.98 -7.14 11.65
C GLY A 35 7.60 -6.52 11.84
N THR A 36 7.22 -5.49 11.07
CA THR A 36 5.85 -4.96 11.11
C THR A 36 4.87 -6.01 10.60
N GLU A 37 3.87 -6.31 11.42
CA GLU A 37 2.81 -7.26 11.11
C GLU A 37 1.67 -6.57 10.36
N LEU A 38 1.23 -7.18 9.27
CA LEU A 38 0.12 -6.74 8.43
C LEU A 38 -0.92 -7.85 8.39
N MET A 39 -2.11 -7.58 8.95
CA MET A 39 -3.25 -8.48 8.84
C MET A 39 -4.05 -8.12 7.60
N VAL A 40 -4.17 -9.08 6.68
CA VAL A 40 -4.80 -8.89 5.37
C VAL A 40 -5.90 -9.91 5.17
N THR A 41 -7.05 -9.41 4.73
CA THR A 41 -8.18 -10.21 4.28
C THR A 41 -8.16 -10.26 2.75
N PRO A 42 -8.14 -11.44 2.11
CA PRO A 42 -8.23 -11.58 0.66
C PRO A 42 -9.47 -10.87 0.10
N ALA A 43 -9.35 -10.28 -1.09
CA ALA A 43 -10.49 -9.63 -1.74
C ALA A 43 -11.47 -10.64 -2.37
N GLU A 44 -10.97 -11.84 -2.70
CA GLU A 44 -11.69 -12.93 -3.35
C GLU A 44 -11.19 -14.26 -2.76
N PRO A 45 -11.98 -15.35 -2.86
CA PRO A 45 -11.54 -16.66 -2.39
C PRO A 45 -10.40 -17.15 -3.30
N ILE A 46 -9.38 -17.77 -2.69
CA ILE A 46 -8.18 -18.20 -3.40
C ILE A 46 -8.20 -19.72 -3.50
N ASP A 47 -8.25 -20.21 -4.73
CA ASP A 47 -8.00 -21.61 -5.05
C ASP A 47 -6.53 -21.78 -5.44
N LEU A 48 -5.70 -22.28 -4.53
CA LEU A 48 -4.27 -22.40 -4.76
C LEU A 48 -3.91 -23.38 -5.90
N GLU A 49 -4.84 -24.25 -6.32
CA GLU A 49 -4.63 -25.16 -7.46
C GLU A 49 -4.77 -24.45 -8.81
N GLU A 50 -5.54 -23.37 -8.87
CA GLU A 50 -5.80 -22.59 -10.09
C GLU A 50 -4.84 -21.40 -10.24
N MET A 51 -4.07 -21.07 -9.20
CA MET A 51 -3.16 -19.93 -9.20
C MET A 51 -1.78 -20.29 -9.76
N GLU A 52 -1.24 -19.39 -10.58
CA GLU A 52 0.10 -19.51 -11.14
C GLU A 52 1.11 -18.65 -10.36
N THR A 53 2.38 -19.06 -10.36
CA THR A 53 3.45 -18.22 -9.80
C THR A 53 3.55 -16.89 -10.55
N GLY A 54 3.65 -15.78 -9.83
CA GLY A 54 3.65 -14.42 -10.37
C GLY A 54 2.25 -13.87 -10.64
N ALA A 55 1.19 -14.66 -10.44
CA ALA A 55 -0.17 -14.13 -10.48
C ALA A 55 -0.37 -13.08 -9.38
N GLN A 56 -1.25 -12.11 -9.64
CA GLN A 56 -1.51 -11.00 -8.72
C GLN A 56 -2.42 -11.44 -7.58
N PHE A 57 -2.07 -11.01 -6.37
CA PHE A 57 -2.91 -11.14 -5.19
C PHE A 57 -3.46 -9.76 -4.82
N ALA A 58 -4.75 -9.71 -4.47
CA ALA A 58 -5.42 -8.52 -3.98
C ALA A 58 -6.08 -8.79 -2.63
N GLY A 59 -5.97 -7.84 -1.72
CA GLY A 59 -6.61 -7.91 -0.40
C GLY A 59 -6.79 -6.55 0.23
N THR A 60 -7.25 -6.54 1.48
CA THR A 60 -7.40 -5.31 2.26
C THR A 60 -6.87 -5.49 3.67
N LEU A 61 -6.36 -4.40 4.27
CA LEU A 61 -5.91 -4.42 5.66
C LEU A 61 -7.07 -4.61 6.63
N GLU A 62 -6.98 -5.60 7.50
CA GLU A 62 -7.99 -5.88 8.52
C GLU A 62 -7.92 -4.88 9.70
N LEU A 63 -6.70 -4.43 10.02
CA LEU A 63 -6.44 -3.40 11.03
C LEU A 63 -5.73 -2.18 10.40
N PRO A 64 -5.96 -0.96 10.92
CA PRO A 64 -5.22 0.20 10.46
C PRO A 64 -3.73 0.06 10.80
N LEU A 65 -2.87 0.42 9.85
CA LEU A 65 -1.42 0.52 10.08
C LEU A 65 -1.10 1.88 10.71
N ILE A 66 -0.68 1.87 11.96
CA ILE A 66 -0.42 3.09 12.74
C ILE A 66 1.06 3.12 13.16
N ARG A 67 1.73 4.23 12.92
CA ARG A 67 3.11 4.48 13.37
C ARG A 67 3.26 5.90 13.86
N ASP A 68 3.97 6.10 14.97
CA ASP A 68 4.20 7.42 15.57
C ASP A 68 2.91 8.24 15.78
N ASN A 69 1.83 7.55 16.16
CA ASN A 69 0.49 8.11 16.36
C ASN A 69 -0.15 8.70 15.09
N VAL A 70 0.31 8.26 13.92
CA VAL A 70 -0.18 8.62 12.60
C VAL A 70 -0.70 7.36 11.89
N VAL A 71 -1.89 7.46 11.30
CA VAL A 71 -2.43 6.40 10.46
C VAL A 71 -1.71 6.44 9.11
N ILE A 72 -0.90 5.42 8.85
CA ILE A 72 -0.17 5.23 7.58
C ILE A 72 -1.12 4.72 6.51
N ALA A 73 -1.87 3.67 6.85
CA ALA A 73 -2.91 3.11 6.01
C ALA A 73 -4.14 2.80 6.87
N PRO A 74 -5.35 3.22 6.46
CA PRO A 74 -6.56 2.92 7.19
C PRO A 74 -6.91 1.43 7.13
N LYS A 75 -7.81 0.98 8.01
CA LYS A 75 -8.50 -0.30 7.82
C LYS A 75 -9.21 -0.31 6.46
N GLY A 76 -9.17 -1.44 5.77
CA GLY A 76 -9.73 -1.61 4.44
C GLY A 76 -8.84 -1.05 3.33
N ALA A 77 -7.64 -0.53 3.65
CA ALA A 77 -6.71 -0.08 2.63
C ALA A 77 -6.32 -1.25 1.71
N PRO A 78 -6.36 -1.06 0.38
CA PRO A 78 -6.02 -2.10 -0.56
C PRO A 78 -4.54 -2.45 -0.47
N VAL A 79 -4.24 -3.74 -0.52
CA VAL A 79 -2.90 -4.31 -0.62
C VAL A 79 -2.77 -5.14 -1.88
N GLY A 80 -1.60 -5.06 -2.50
CA GLY A 80 -1.21 -5.85 -3.65
C GLY A 80 -0.10 -6.81 -3.28
N GLY A 81 -0.10 -7.96 -3.95
CA GLY A 81 0.93 -8.96 -3.81
C GLY A 81 1.03 -9.85 -5.03
N GLU A 82 1.86 -10.87 -4.90
CA GLU A 82 2.03 -11.89 -5.92
C GLU A 82 2.14 -13.28 -5.29
N PHE A 83 1.73 -14.29 -6.05
CA PHE A 83 1.94 -15.68 -5.69
C PHE A 83 3.37 -16.10 -5.98
N VAL A 84 4.02 -16.77 -5.03
CA VAL A 84 5.43 -17.18 -5.11
C VAL A 84 5.56 -18.65 -4.76
N VAL A 85 6.47 -19.35 -5.44
CA VAL A 85 6.81 -20.73 -5.05
C VAL A 85 7.83 -20.73 -3.93
N ASP A 86 7.69 -21.68 -3.01
CA ASP A 86 8.77 -21.97 -2.08
C ASP A 86 9.94 -22.63 -2.81
N ALA A 87 10.98 -21.85 -3.09
CA ALA A 87 12.22 -22.36 -3.69
C ALA A 87 13.01 -23.27 -2.74
N GLN A 88 12.65 -23.36 -1.45
CA GLN A 88 13.28 -24.25 -0.47
C GLN A 88 12.52 -25.56 -0.29
N ALA A 89 11.34 -25.72 -0.88
CA ALA A 89 10.57 -26.96 -0.88
C ALA A 89 11.09 -27.93 -1.95
N GLU A 90 12.35 -28.36 -1.83
CA GLU A 90 13.00 -29.24 -2.82
C GLU A 90 12.66 -30.74 -2.64
N ASP A 91 11.93 -31.15 -1.60
CA ASP A 91 11.90 -32.56 -1.18
C ASP A 91 10.59 -33.35 -1.39
N GLU A 92 9.45 -32.75 -1.77
CA GLU A 92 8.16 -33.48 -1.75
C GLU A 92 7.32 -33.41 -3.04
N GLY A 93 7.87 -32.94 -4.16
CA GLY A 93 7.21 -33.01 -5.48
C GLY A 93 5.97 -32.13 -5.66
N VAL A 94 5.58 -31.37 -4.63
CA VAL A 94 4.55 -30.34 -4.65
C VAL A 94 5.21 -29.04 -4.20
N LEU A 95 5.31 -28.06 -5.09
CA LEU A 95 5.81 -26.73 -4.74
C LEU A 95 4.67 -25.97 -4.04
N PRO A 96 4.76 -25.70 -2.73
CA PRO A 96 3.71 -24.95 -2.06
C PRO A 96 3.71 -23.51 -2.60
N LEU A 97 2.53 -23.07 -3.01
CA LEU A 97 2.29 -21.72 -3.49
C LEU A 97 2.05 -20.82 -2.27
N GLY A 98 2.89 -19.82 -2.10
CA GLY A 98 2.78 -18.79 -1.06
C GLY A 98 2.35 -17.45 -1.64
N ILE A 99 2.04 -16.51 -0.76
CA ILE A 99 1.67 -15.14 -1.11
C ILE A 99 2.72 -14.21 -0.53
N ARG A 100 3.19 -13.25 -1.32
CA ARG A 100 4.07 -12.15 -0.87
C ARG A 100 3.40 -10.83 -1.17
N LEU A 101 3.34 -9.91 -0.20
CA LEU A 101 2.87 -8.56 -0.45
C LEU A 101 3.98 -7.72 -1.07
N THR A 102 3.61 -6.93 -2.06
CA THR A 102 4.50 -6.05 -2.83
C THR A 102 4.06 -4.60 -2.78
N SER A 103 2.79 -4.33 -2.47
CA SER A 103 2.29 -2.97 -2.35
C SER A 103 1.18 -2.79 -1.32
N LEU A 104 1.08 -1.56 -0.82
CA LEU A 104 0.02 -1.11 0.08
C LEU A 104 -0.39 0.32 -0.29
N MET A 105 -1.68 0.55 -0.40
CA MET A 105 -2.21 1.89 -0.55
C MET A 105 -2.19 2.61 0.80
N ILE A 106 -1.43 3.69 0.88
CA ILE A 106 -1.30 4.52 2.07
C ILE A 106 -2.23 5.73 2.01
N HIS A 107 -2.33 6.45 3.12
CA HIS A 107 -3.09 7.69 3.21
C HIS A 107 -2.69 8.69 2.12
N GLY A 108 -3.67 9.38 1.52
CA GLY A 108 -3.45 10.27 0.38
C GLY A 108 -3.52 9.57 -0.98
N GLY A 109 -3.81 8.25 -1.00
CA GLY A 109 -3.98 7.47 -2.23
C GLY A 109 -2.67 7.20 -2.96
N GLN A 110 -1.56 7.22 -2.22
CA GLN A 110 -0.25 6.84 -2.73
C GLN A 110 -0.02 5.35 -2.49
N GLU A 111 0.78 4.73 -3.35
CA GLU A 111 1.16 3.33 -3.22
C GLU A 111 2.57 3.24 -2.61
N ALA A 112 2.70 2.45 -1.54
CA ALA A 112 3.97 2.13 -0.90
C ALA A 112 4.41 0.73 -1.34
N SER A 113 5.66 0.60 -1.80
CA SER A 113 6.26 -0.70 -2.10
C SER A 113 6.63 -1.43 -0.80
N LEU A 114 6.17 -2.66 -0.66
CA LEU A 114 6.43 -3.52 0.49
C LEU A 114 7.28 -4.72 0.09
N THR A 115 8.04 -5.24 1.04
CA THR A 115 8.62 -6.59 0.94
C THR A 115 8.25 -7.37 2.18
N THR A 116 7.47 -8.44 2.02
CA THR A 116 7.14 -9.37 3.12
C THR A 116 7.76 -10.73 2.92
N ALA A 117 7.86 -11.49 4.01
CA ALA A 117 8.06 -12.92 3.93
C ALA A 117 6.86 -13.57 3.22
N PRO A 118 7.06 -14.61 2.39
CA PRO A 118 5.97 -15.38 1.85
C PRO A 118 5.17 -16.04 2.97
N VAL A 119 3.85 -15.90 2.91
CA VAL A 119 2.91 -16.65 3.76
C VAL A 119 2.39 -17.80 2.94
N PHE A 120 2.51 -19.01 3.45
CA PHE A 120 1.93 -20.21 2.85
C PHE A 120 0.63 -20.50 3.58
N PRO A 121 -0.53 -20.22 2.97
CA PRO A 121 -1.80 -20.60 3.58
C PRO A 121 -1.75 -22.12 3.83
N GLU A 122 -2.16 -22.56 5.01
CA GLU A 122 -2.00 -23.96 5.40
C GLU A 122 -2.75 -24.90 4.45
N ALA A 123 -2.05 -25.46 3.46
CA ALA A 123 -2.43 -26.70 2.80
C ALA A 123 -2.01 -27.94 3.65
N ARG A 124 -1.43 -27.73 4.85
CA ARG A 124 -0.70 -28.77 5.59
C ARG A 124 -1.49 -29.46 6.71
N ALA A 125 -2.65 -28.97 7.11
CA ALA A 125 -3.35 -29.53 8.28
C ALA A 125 -4.52 -30.47 7.95
N GLU A 126 -5.17 -30.37 6.79
CA GLU A 126 -6.34 -31.21 6.51
C GLU A 126 -6.20 -31.89 5.15
N ALA A 127 -5.89 -33.19 5.18
CA ALA A 127 -6.18 -34.12 4.11
C ALA A 127 -7.72 -34.24 3.95
N VAL A 128 -8.36 -33.15 3.52
CA VAL A 128 -9.78 -33.04 3.24
C VAL A 128 -9.91 -32.09 2.05
N SER A 129 -9.84 -32.66 0.85
CA SER A 129 -10.38 -32.12 -0.41
C SER A 129 -10.32 -30.58 -0.59
N LYS A 130 -9.28 -30.12 -1.30
CA LYS A 130 -9.09 -28.80 -1.93
C LYS A 130 -8.58 -27.66 -1.01
N PRO A 131 -7.32 -27.18 -1.19
CA PRO A 131 -6.76 -26.07 -0.43
C PRO A 131 -7.35 -24.73 -0.89
N GLU A 132 -8.47 -24.34 -0.30
CA GLU A 132 -9.14 -23.06 -0.57
C GLU A 132 -8.90 -22.08 0.58
N VAL A 133 -8.36 -20.89 0.29
CA VAL A 133 -8.34 -19.77 1.24
C VAL A 133 -9.66 -19.03 1.09
N ARG A 134 -10.46 -19.05 2.14
CA ARG A 134 -11.76 -18.37 2.16
C ARG A 134 -11.58 -16.85 2.19
N GLU A 135 -12.58 -16.12 1.69
CA GLU A 135 -12.61 -14.64 1.75
C GLU A 135 -12.58 -14.11 3.18
N ASP A 136 -13.04 -14.88 4.17
CA ASP A 136 -13.01 -14.52 5.59
C ASP A 136 -11.70 -14.89 6.31
N ALA A 137 -10.73 -15.46 5.59
CA ALA A 137 -9.42 -15.78 6.15
C ALA A 137 -8.61 -14.50 6.39
N VAL A 138 -8.01 -14.38 7.58
CA VAL A 138 -7.07 -13.30 7.88
C VAL A 138 -5.66 -13.87 7.79
N LEU A 139 -4.89 -13.39 6.82
CA LEU A 139 -3.50 -13.75 6.60
C LEU A 139 -2.59 -12.72 7.28
N MET A 140 -1.63 -13.20 8.05
CA MET A 140 -0.65 -12.34 8.73
C MET A 140 0.66 -12.33 7.96
N PHE A 141 1.03 -11.16 7.45
CA PHE A 141 2.30 -10.93 6.75
C PHE A 141 3.25 -10.14 7.64
N VAL A 142 4.55 -10.35 7.46
CA VAL A 142 5.59 -9.64 8.21
C VAL A 142 6.54 -8.97 7.23
N LEU A 143 6.75 -7.66 7.37
CA LEU A 143 7.75 -6.94 6.59
C LEU A 143 9.15 -7.51 6.88
N THR A 144 9.88 -7.86 5.83
CA THR A 144 11.26 -8.37 5.95
C THR A 144 12.30 -7.26 5.90
N GLU A 145 11.92 -6.11 5.35
CA GLU A 145 12.80 -4.97 5.13
C GLU A 145 12.15 -3.70 5.67
N PRO A 146 12.95 -2.71 6.12
CA PRO A 146 12.41 -1.41 6.46
C PRO A 146 11.88 -0.71 5.21
N THR A 147 10.67 -0.16 5.29
CA THR A 147 10.01 0.53 4.17
C THR A 147 9.81 2.00 4.51
N GLN A 148 10.32 2.90 3.66
CA GLN A 148 9.98 4.31 3.75
C GLN A 148 8.66 4.59 3.04
N VAL A 149 7.71 5.14 3.80
CA VAL A 149 6.44 5.65 3.27
C VAL A 149 6.47 7.16 3.32
N SER A 150 6.20 7.82 2.20
CA SER A 150 6.13 9.28 2.15
C SER A 150 4.81 9.73 1.54
N TRP A 151 4.18 10.72 2.16
CA TRP A 151 2.98 11.32 1.61
C TRP A 151 2.90 12.83 1.81
N SER A 152 2.26 13.51 0.87
CA SER A 152 1.96 14.94 0.96
C SER A 152 0.73 15.16 1.84
N MET A 153 0.86 16.01 2.86
CA MET A 153 -0.24 16.32 3.78
C MET A 153 -1.38 17.15 3.15
N ASP A 154 -1.17 17.69 1.93
CA ASP A 154 -2.16 18.52 1.20
C ASP A 154 -3.28 17.69 0.55
N ALA A 155 -3.12 16.37 0.41
CA ALA A 155 -4.13 15.45 -0.13
C ALA A 155 -5.26 15.12 0.87
N ALA A 156 -5.65 16.07 1.73
CA ALA A 156 -6.85 15.94 2.54
C ALA A 156 -8.09 16.09 1.63
N PRO A 157 -8.97 15.07 1.51
CA PRO A 157 -10.21 15.27 0.80
C PRO A 157 -11.09 16.25 1.59
N GLY A 158 -11.30 17.46 1.05
CA GLY A 158 -12.46 18.28 1.41
C GLY A 158 -12.23 19.57 2.19
N VAL A 159 -11.13 20.29 2.02
CA VAL A 159 -11.11 21.72 2.39
C VAL A 159 -11.26 22.56 1.12
N HIS A 160 -12.51 22.78 0.72
CA HIS A 160 -12.82 23.89 -0.17
C HIS A 160 -12.63 25.20 0.61
N PRO A 161 -11.73 26.11 0.20
CA PRO A 161 -11.78 27.47 0.74
C PRO A 161 -13.10 28.11 0.28
N SER A 162 -13.93 28.51 1.26
CA SER A 162 -15.12 29.34 1.03
C SER A 162 -14.74 30.77 0.68
#